data_AF-A0A258R425-F1
#
_entry.id   AF-A0A258R425-F1
#
_cell.length_a   1.000
_cell.length_b   1.000
_cell.length_c   1.000
_cell.angle_alpha   90.00
_cell.angle_beta   90.00
_cell.angle_gamma   90.00
#
_symmetry.space_group_name_H-M   'P 1'
#
loop_
_entity.id
_entity.type
_entity.pdbx_description
1 polymer ?
#
loop_
_entity_poly.entity_id
_entity_poly.type
_entity_poly.pdbx_seq_one_letter_code
_entity_poly.pdbx_strand_id
1 'polypeptide(L)' 'MDLIDDIFDNAPSLPVLTVSELNRMARRALESQLPLLWVEGEVTNFIRAASGHWYFSLKDEGAQVRCIMFRG' A
#
# COMPACT_ATOMS: atom_id res chain seq x y z
N MET A 1 -36.21 -14.94 20.87
CA MET A 1 -35.30 -14.56 19.78
C MET A 1 -35.93 -13.34 19.20
N ASP A 2 -35.37 -12.19 19.56
CA ASP A 2 -36.06 -10.92 19.39
C ASP A 2 -35.75 -10.38 17.99
N LEU A 3 -36.72 -9.71 17.38
CA LEU A 3 -36.66 -9.16 16.00
C LEU A 3 -35.42 -8.28 15.73
N ILE A 4 -34.76 -7.81 16.79
CA ILE A 4 -33.54 -7.01 16.76
C ILE A 4 -32.32 -7.88 16.42
N ASP A 5 -32.26 -9.12 16.88
CA ASP A 5 -31.13 -10.04 16.64
C ASP A 5 -31.04 -10.43 15.14
N ASP A 6 -32.18 -10.70 14.50
CA ASP A 6 -32.26 -11.02 13.06
C ASP A 6 -31.79 -9.87 12.14
N ILE A 7 -31.84 -8.61 12.62
CA ILE A 7 -31.38 -7.44 11.85
C ILE A 7 -29.84 -7.37 11.83
N PHE A 8 -29.18 -7.77 12.92
CA PHE A 8 -27.72 -7.75 13.01
C PHE A 8 -27.06 -9.00 12.42
N ASP A 9 -27.70 -10.17 12.50
CA ASP A 9 -27.19 -11.42 11.92
C ASP A 9 -27.30 -11.47 10.39
N ASN A 10 -28.11 -10.60 9.78
CA ASN A 10 -28.35 -10.59 8.34
C ASN A 10 -27.62 -9.45 7.60
N ALA A 11 -26.74 -8.70 8.29
CA ALA A 11 -25.84 -7.78 7.63
C ALA A 11 -24.75 -8.59 6.91
N PRO A 12 -24.53 -8.40 5.58
CA PRO A 12 -23.45 -9.10 4.90
C PRO A 12 -22.12 -8.76 5.57
N SER A 13 -21.50 -9.76 6.18
CA SER A 13 -20.19 -9.59 6.80
C SER A 13 -19.17 -9.30 5.70
N LEU A 14 -18.42 -8.20 5.86
CA LEU A 14 -17.33 -7.90 4.95
C LEU A 14 -16.32 -9.06 5.02
N PRO A 15 -15.78 -9.50 3.87
CA PRO A 15 -14.81 -10.58 3.86
C PRO A 15 -13.57 -10.19 4.66
N VAL A 16 -13.16 -11.06 5.59
CA VAL A 16 -11.91 -10.90 6.35
C VAL A 16 -10.76 -11.34 5.47
N LEU A 17 -9.93 -10.38 5.04
CA LEU A 17 -8.77 -10.64 4.20
C LEU A 17 -7.53 -10.95 5.04
N THR A 18 -6.74 -11.92 4.59
CA THR A 18 -5.36 -12.07 5.01
C THR A 18 -4.51 -10.89 4.51
N VAL A 19 -3.38 -10.64 5.17
CA VAL A 19 -2.41 -9.61 4.74
C VAL A 19 -1.96 -9.82 3.29
N SER A 20 -1.75 -11.08 2.88
CA SER A 20 -1.36 -11.43 1.51
C SER A 20 -2.45 -11.15 0.48
N GLU A 21 -3.72 -11.36 0.83
CA GLU A 21 -4.85 -11.02 -0.03
C GLU A 21 -4.97 -9.51 -0.22
N LEU A 22 -4.90 -8.76 0.88
CA LEU A 22 -4.92 -7.30 0.84
C LEU A 22 -3.78 -6.75 -0.04
N ASN A 23 -2.55 -7.22 0.17
CA ASN A 23 -1.38 -6.76 -0.60
C ASN A 23 -1.50 -7.09 -2.09
N ARG A 24 -2.03 -8.26 -2.43
CA ARG A 24 -2.28 -8.64 -3.83
C ARG A 24 -3.36 -7.77 -4.47
N MET A 25 -4.43 -7.46 -3.74
CA MET A 25 -5.49 -6.56 -4.22
C MET A 25 -4.96 -5.15 -4.44
N ALA A 26 -4.24 -4.59 -3.46
CA ALA A 26 -3.63 -3.26 -3.57
C ALA A 26 -2.66 -3.17 -4.75
N ARG A 27 -1.79 -4.17 -4.91
CA ARG A 27 -0.85 -4.25 -6.04
C ARG A 27 -1.58 -4.22 -7.38
N ARG A 28 -2.61 -5.05 -7.57
CA ARG A 28 -3.39 -5.09 -8.81
C ARG A 28 -4.08 -3.76 -9.10
N ALA A 29 -4.68 -3.14 -8.08
CA ALA A 29 -5.34 -1.85 -8.24
C ALA A 29 -4.35 -0.77 -8.70
N LEU A 30 -3.16 -0.71 -8.10
CA LEU A 30 -2.09 0.20 -8.50
C LEU A 30 -1.59 -0.08 -9.92
N GLU A 31 -1.24 -1.34 -10.24
CA GLU A 31 -0.74 -1.73 -11.57
C GLU A 31 -1.78 -1.50 -12.69
N SER A 32 -3.08 -1.58 -12.38
CA SER A 32 -4.16 -1.33 -13.35
C SER A 32 -4.39 0.15 -13.66
N GLN A 33 -4.07 1.04 -12.70
CA GLN A 33 -4.37 2.48 -12.81
C GLN A 33 -3.13 3.33 -13.11
N LEU A 34 -1.94 2.86 -12.72
CA LEU A 34 -0.69 3.58 -12.86
C LEU A 34 0.19 2.87 -13.88
N PRO A 35 0.29 3.37 -15.12
CA PRO A 35 1.28 2.87 -16.08
C PRO A 35 2.69 3.27 -15.63
N LEU A 36 3.70 2.81 -16.36
CA LEU A 36 5.07 3.27 -16.17
C LEU A 36 5.15 4.79 -16.35
N LEU A 37 5.65 5.49 -15.33
CA LEU A 37 5.74 6.94 -15.30
C LEU A 37 6.96 7.42 -14.51
N TRP A 38 7.28 8.70 -14.67
CA TRP A 38 8.29 9.40 -13.88
C TRP A 38 7.63 10.14 -12.72
N VAL A 39 8.33 10.16 -11.58
CA VAL A 39 7.95 10.93 -10.39
C VAL A 39 9.14 11.80 -9.99
N GLU A 40 8.89 13.08 -9.77
CA GLU A 40 9.86 14.04 -9.26
C GLU A 40 9.54 14.36 -7.79
N GLY A 41 10.57 14.59 -6.98
CA GLY A 41 10.41 15.01 -5.59
C GLY A 41 11.76 15.15 -4.88
N GLU A 42 11.74 15.76 -3.70
CA GLU A 42 12.93 15.88 -2.85
C GLU A 42 13.24 14.53 -2.18
N VAL A 43 14.50 14.10 -2.25
CA VAL A 43 14.96 12.90 -1.55
C VAL A 43 15.13 13.19 -0.07
N THR A 44 14.48 12.40 0.77
CA THR A 44 14.62 12.45 2.23
C THR A 44 14.83 11.06 2.83
N ASN A 45 15.29 11.02 4.10
CA ASN A 45 15.49 9.78 4.86
C ASN A 45 16.32 8.73 4.12
N PHE A 46 17.36 9.18 3.40
CA PHE A 46 18.20 8.31 2.59
C PHE A 46 19.10 7.41 3.45
N ILE A 47 19.03 6.10 3.20
CA ILE A 47 19.83 5.07 3.87
C ILE A 47 20.37 4.11 2.82
N ARG A 48 21.70 3.95 2.79
CA ARG A 48 22.36 2.83 2.10
C ARG A 48 22.49 1.66 3.07
N ALA A 49 21.66 0.64 2.90
CA ALA A 49 21.67 -0.53 3.77
C ALA A 49 22.90 -1.42 3.54
N ALA A 50 23.24 -2.26 4.51
CA ALA A 50 24.35 -3.22 4.40
C ALA A 50 24.15 -4.26 3.28
N SER A 51 22.89 -4.57 2.93
CA SER A 51 22.53 -5.38 1.76
C SER A 51 22.88 -4.72 0.42
N GLY A 52 23.21 -3.42 0.45
CA GLY A 52 23.51 -2.59 -0.71
C GLY A 52 22.27 -1.98 -1.39
N HIS A 53 21.06 -2.25 -0.90
CA HIS A 53 19.85 -1.53 -1.32
C HIS A 53 19.84 -0.12 -0.74
N TRP A 54 19.23 0.82 -1.47
CA TRP A 54 18.97 2.16 -0.95
C TRP A 54 17.50 2.29 -0.59
N TYR A 55 17.25 2.82 0.59
CA TYR A 55 15.92 3.18 1.07
C TYR A 55 15.87 4.69 1.20
N PHE A 56 14.83 5.30 0.67
CA PHE A 56 14.64 6.74 0.77
C PHE A 56 13.16 7.06 0.62
N SER A 57 12.79 8.33 0.75
CA SER A 57 11.48 8.81 0.38
C SER A 57 11.60 9.95 -0.62
N LEU A 58 10.63 10.03 -1.56
CA LEU A 58 10.39 11.21 -2.36
C LEU A 58 9.22 11.98 -1.77
N LYS A 59 9.35 13.30 -1.62
CA LYS A 59 8.29 14.17 -1.09
C LYS A 59 8.10 15.44 -1.94
N ASP A 60 6.92 16.02 -1.81
CA ASP A 60 6.60 17.39 -2.18
C ASP A 60 5.90 18.09 -0.98
N GLU A 61 5.16 19.18 -1.23
CA GLU A 61 4.45 19.92 -0.17
C GLU A 61 3.26 19.14 0.44
N GLY A 62 2.63 18.25 -0.33
CA GLY A 62 1.38 17.59 0.06
C GLY A 62 1.50 16.08 0.30
N ALA A 63 2.57 15.44 -0.17
CA ALA A 63 2.67 13.99 -0.19
C ALA A 63 4.11 13.46 -0.06
N GLN A 64 4.21 12.17 0.29
CA GLN A 64 5.46 11.42 0.36
C GLN A 64 5.24 9.96 -0.05
N VAL A 65 6.20 9.39 -0.77
CA VAL A 65 6.25 7.97 -1.11
C VAL A 65 7.58 7.36 -0.66
N ARG A 66 7.53 6.16 -0.07
CA ARG A 66 8.73 5.38 0.28
C ARG A 66 9.24 4.62 -0.93
N CYS A 67 10.55 4.68 -1.16
CA CYS A 67 11.21 4.14 -2.34
C CYS A 67 12.34 3.19 -1.94
N ILE A 68 12.57 2.18 -2.79
CA ILE A 68 13.70 1.26 -2.69
C ILE A 68 14.41 1.22 -4.04
N MET A 69 15.72 1.42 -4.05
CA MET A 69 16.57 1.09 -5.19
C MET A 69 17.28 -0.23 -4.89
N PHE A 70 16.91 -1.28 -5.65
CA PHE A 70 17.51 -2.59 -5.52
C PHE A 70 18.95 -2.59 -6.08
N ARG A 71 19.82 -3.44 -5.51
CA ARG A 71 21.27 -3.45 -5.84
C ARG A 71 21.57 -4.12 -7.19
N GLY A 72 20.60 -4.85 -7.75
CA GLY A 72 20.82 -5.77 -8.87
C GLY A 72 21.53 -7.05 -8.42
#